data_AF-A0A960U1T7-F1
#
_entry.id   AF-A0A960U1T7-F1
#
_cell.length_a   1.000
_cell.length_b   1.000
_cell.length_c   1.000
_cell.angle_alpha   90.00
_cell.angle_beta   90.00
_cell.angle_gamma   90.00
#
_symmetry.space_group_name_H-M   'P 1'
#
loop_
_entity.id
_entity.type
_entity.pdbx_description
1 polymer ?
#
loop_
_entity_poly.entity_id
_entity_poly.type
_entity_poly.pdbx_seq_one_letter_code
_entity_poly.pdbx_strand_id
1 'polypeptide(L)'
;MALRITNNIQSINAQRNVTGSQMNLQKALEKLSSGLRINRAGDDAAGLAISEKLRSNIRALRQASRNGNDGIALIQVAEGAMNEVSNMLIRMKELAEQAATGTIGTVERGYLDLEYQQLREEIDRISDNTKFNDTQLLDGSLSIDIQIG
;
A
#
# COMPACT_ATOMS: atom_id res chain seq x y z
N MET A 1 -43.52 -53.76 25.84
CA MET A 1 -43.11 -53.39 24.46
C MET A 1 -43.65 -54.45 23.52
N ALA A 2 -44.52 -54.10 22.58
CA ALA A 2 -45.06 -55.07 21.63
C ALA A 2 -43.97 -55.43 20.61
N LEU A 3 -43.59 -56.71 20.54
CA LEU A 3 -42.64 -57.22 19.55
C LEU A 3 -43.36 -57.25 18.19
N ARG A 4 -43.09 -56.27 17.32
CA ARG A 4 -43.61 -56.24 15.94
C ARG A 4 -42.46 -56.56 14.99
N ILE A 5 -42.61 -57.62 14.19
CA ILE A 5 -41.57 -58.13 13.28
C ILE A 5 -41.40 -57.21 12.05
N THR A 6 -42.45 -56.50 11.66
CA THR A 6 -42.49 -55.62 10.47
C THR A 6 -41.67 -54.34 10.58
N ASN A 7 -41.40 -53.85 11.79
CA ASN A 7 -40.71 -52.59 12.02
C ASN A 7 -39.88 -52.65 13.30
N ASN A 8 -38.56 -52.77 13.13
CA ASN A 8 -37.61 -52.83 14.24
C ASN A 8 -37.26 -51.41 14.74
N ILE A 9 -38.05 -50.91 15.67
CA ILE A 9 -37.90 -49.57 16.24
C ILE A 9 -36.55 -49.40 16.97
N GLN A 10 -36.01 -50.47 17.58
CA GLN A 10 -34.72 -50.43 18.27
C GLN A 10 -33.55 -50.25 17.29
N SER A 11 -33.57 -50.96 16.17
CA SER A 11 -32.60 -50.79 15.08
C SER A 11 -32.66 -49.37 14.47
N ILE A 12 -33.87 -48.83 14.25
CA ILE A 12 -34.06 -47.45 13.74
C ILE A 12 -33.53 -46.40 14.74
N ASN A 13 -33.66 -46.64 16.05
CA ASN A 13 -33.11 -45.75 17.07
C ASN A 13 -31.56 -45.81 17.07
N ALA A 14 -30.98 -47.01 17.05
CA ALA A 14 -29.54 -47.19 16.94
C ALA A 14 -28.97 -46.50 15.68
N GLN A 15 -29.64 -46.63 14.54
CA GLN A 15 -29.21 -45.99 13.30
C GLN A 15 -29.29 -44.46 13.37
N ARG A 16 -30.33 -43.88 14.00
CA ARG A 16 -30.42 -42.44 14.26
C ARG A 16 -29.26 -41.92 15.11
N ASN A 17 -28.86 -42.66 16.14
CA ASN A 17 -27.72 -42.28 16.99
C ASN A 17 -26.39 -42.37 16.21
N VAL A 18 -26.21 -43.40 15.38
CA VAL A 18 -25.03 -43.52 14.50
C VAL A 18 -24.97 -42.35 13.51
N THR A 19 -26.08 -41.98 12.88
CA THR A 19 -26.13 -40.81 11.98
C THR A 19 -25.77 -39.51 12.72
N GLY A 20 -26.25 -39.32 13.95
CA GLY A 20 -25.85 -38.20 14.80
C GLY A 20 -24.33 -38.14 15.06
N SER A 21 -23.75 -39.28 15.47
CA SER A 21 -22.30 -39.40 15.69
C SER A 21 -21.49 -39.18 14.42
N GLN A 22 -21.95 -39.69 13.27
CA GLN A 22 -21.29 -39.50 11.98
C GLN A 22 -21.28 -38.03 11.55
N MET A 23 -22.39 -37.29 11.76
CA MET A 23 -22.43 -35.85 11.50
C MET A 23 -21.45 -35.07 12.38
N ASN A 24 -21.34 -35.42 13.67
CA ASN A 24 -20.39 -34.78 14.57
C ASN A 24 -18.93 -35.07 14.19
N LEU A 25 -18.63 -36.31 13.79
CA LEU A 25 -17.30 -36.68 13.28
C LEU A 25 -16.95 -35.90 12.02
N GLN A 26 -17.89 -35.77 11.06
CA GLN A 26 -17.68 -34.98 9.85
C GLN A 26 -17.38 -33.51 10.16
N LYS A 27 -18.12 -32.90 11.10
CA LYS A 27 -17.84 -31.52 11.55
C LYS A 27 -16.44 -31.39 12.20
N ALA A 28 -16.05 -32.37 13.01
CA ALA A 28 -14.72 -32.37 13.63
C ALA A 28 -13.60 -32.50 12.58
N LEU A 29 -13.78 -33.36 11.59
CA LEU A 29 -12.86 -33.51 10.46
C LEU A 29 -12.78 -32.24 9.61
N GLU A 30 -13.90 -31.54 9.37
CA GLU A 30 -13.92 -30.25 8.66
C GLU A 30 -13.11 -29.19 9.41
N LYS A 31 -13.26 -29.10 10.74
CA LYS A 31 -12.47 -28.19 11.60
C LYS A 31 -11.00 -28.56 11.64
N LEU A 32 -10.68 -29.84 11.68
CA LEU A 32 -9.30 -30.30 11.65
C LEU A 32 -8.63 -30.00 10.30
N SER A 33 -9.33 -30.25 9.19
CA SER A 33 -8.81 -30.02 7.84
C SER A 33 -8.64 -28.54 7.51
N SER A 34 -9.51 -27.68 8.03
CA SER A 34 -9.44 -26.22 7.84
C SER A 34 -8.51 -25.52 8.84
N GLY A 35 -8.29 -26.13 10.00
CA GLY A 35 -7.62 -25.50 11.14
C GLY A 35 -8.44 -24.38 11.79
N LEU A 36 -9.70 -24.17 11.38
CA LEU A 36 -10.57 -23.12 11.90
C LEU A 36 -11.63 -23.70 12.84
N ARG A 37 -11.85 -23.01 13.97
CA ARG A 37 -12.89 -23.38 14.94
C ARG A 37 -14.31 -23.17 14.38
N ILE A 38 -14.49 -22.15 13.53
CA ILE A 38 -15.77 -21.76 12.92
C ILE A 38 -15.60 -21.83 11.40
N ASN A 39 -16.27 -22.78 10.75
CA ASN A 39 -16.22 -22.96 9.29
C ASN A 39 -17.48 -22.48 8.57
N ARG A 40 -18.62 -22.43 9.28
CA ARG A 40 -19.93 -22.08 8.71
C ARG A 40 -20.68 -21.16 9.66
N ALA A 41 -21.56 -20.34 9.11
CA ALA A 41 -22.42 -19.45 9.89
C ALA A 41 -23.35 -20.22 10.86
N GLY A 42 -23.66 -21.48 10.54
CA GLY A 42 -24.46 -22.35 11.41
C GLY A 42 -23.74 -22.84 12.67
N ASP A 43 -22.41 -22.72 12.76
CA ASP A 43 -21.64 -23.08 13.96
C ASP A 43 -21.58 -21.91 14.96
N ASP A 44 -21.35 -20.68 14.47
CA ASP A 44 -21.32 -19.44 15.25
C ASP A 44 -21.41 -18.24 14.30
N ALA A 45 -22.63 -17.71 14.09
CA ALA A 45 -22.86 -16.63 13.13
C ALA A 45 -22.18 -15.32 13.56
N ALA A 46 -22.19 -15.01 14.87
CA ALA A 46 -21.59 -13.78 15.39
C ALA A 46 -20.06 -13.85 15.36
N GLY A 47 -19.49 -14.99 15.78
CA GLY A 47 -18.05 -15.24 15.71
C GLY A 47 -17.53 -15.23 14.28
N LEU A 48 -18.26 -15.83 13.33
CA LEU A 48 -17.90 -15.78 11.92
C LEU A 48 -17.93 -14.34 11.39
N ALA A 49 -18.99 -13.57 11.67
CA ALA A 49 -19.13 -12.19 11.22
C ALA A 49 -17.99 -11.29 11.74
N ILE A 50 -17.62 -11.41 13.02
CA ILE A 50 -16.48 -10.68 13.58
C ILE A 50 -15.17 -11.12 12.92
N SER A 51 -14.97 -12.42 12.72
CA SER A 51 -13.74 -12.93 12.10
C SER A 51 -13.59 -12.47 10.65
N GLU A 52 -14.66 -12.41 9.88
CA GLU A 52 -14.65 -11.91 8.50
C GLU A 52 -14.43 -10.40 8.46
N LYS A 53 -15.04 -9.64 9.38
CA LYS A 53 -14.75 -8.20 9.54
C LYS A 53 -13.27 -7.97 9.82
N LEU A 54 -12.68 -8.74 10.74
CA LEU A 54 -11.25 -8.64 11.06
C LEU A 54 -10.37 -9.05 9.86
N ARG A 55 -10.72 -10.13 9.14
CA ARG A 55 -10.01 -10.53 7.92
C ARG A 55 -10.07 -9.44 6.85
N SER A 56 -11.23 -8.80 6.68
CA SER A 56 -11.41 -7.66 5.78
C SER A 56 -10.52 -6.48 6.20
N ASN A 57 -10.54 -6.11 7.47
CA ASN A 57 -9.70 -5.04 8.01
C ASN A 57 -8.21 -5.35 7.82
N ILE A 58 -7.76 -6.58 8.05
CA ILE A 58 -6.37 -6.99 7.81
C ILE A 58 -5.99 -6.81 6.34
N ARG A 59 -6.88 -7.18 5.41
CA ARG A 59 -6.64 -6.97 3.96
C ARG A 59 -6.58 -5.48 3.61
N ALA A 60 -7.48 -4.68 4.17
CA ALA A 60 -7.50 -3.23 3.99
C ALA A 60 -6.21 -2.59 4.53
N LEU A 61 -5.79 -2.93 5.75
CA LEU A 61 -4.55 -2.45 6.36
C LEU A 61 -3.30 -2.87 5.58
N ARG A 62 -3.28 -4.08 5.00
CA ARG A 62 -2.19 -4.50 4.11
C ARG A 62 -2.12 -3.67 2.84
N GLN A 63 -3.27 -3.25 2.29
CA GLN A 63 -3.29 -2.34 1.14
C GLN A 63 -2.87 -0.93 1.57
N ALA A 64 -3.37 -0.42 2.68
CA ALA A 64 -2.97 0.85 3.27
C ALA A 64 -1.46 0.94 3.48
N SER A 65 -0.82 -0.12 3.99
CA SER A 65 0.63 -0.18 4.13
C SER A 65 1.36 -0.09 2.78
N ARG A 66 0.83 -0.72 1.73
CA ARG A 66 1.39 -0.58 0.38
C ARG A 66 1.24 0.84 -0.14
N ASN A 67 0.06 1.44 0.00
CA ASN A 67 -0.20 2.83 -0.39
C ASN A 67 0.75 3.79 0.35
N GLY A 68 1.01 3.56 1.65
CA GLY A 68 1.96 4.36 2.42
C GLY A 68 3.39 4.23 1.88
N ASN A 69 3.82 3.02 1.48
CA ASN A 69 5.12 2.81 0.85
C ASN A 69 5.22 3.52 -0.51
N ASP A 70 4.15 3.52 -1.31
CA ASP A 70 4.11 4.27 -2.58
C ASP A 70 4.23 5.78 -2.33
N GLY A 71 3.61 6.28 -1.25
CA GLY A 71 3.78 7.65 -0.80
C GLY A 71 5.23 7.99 -0.41
N ILE A 72 5.90 7.09 0.31
CA ILE A 72 7.32 7.24 0.63
C ILE A 72 8.17 7.27 -0.64
N ALA A 73 7.92 6.38 -1.59
CA ALA A 73 8.63 6.35 -2.86
C ALA A 73 8.44 7.64 -3.66
N LEU A 74 7.21 8.18 -3.69
CA LEU A 74 6.93 9.48 -4.31
C LEU A 74 7.74 10.60 -3.68
N ILE A 75 7.78 10.68 -2.34
CA ILE A 75 8.55 11.70 -1.62
C ILE A 75 10.04 11.56 -1.91
N GLN A 76 10.57 10.34 -1.96
CA GLN A 76 11.99 10.10 -2.26
C GLN A 76 12.39 10.59 -3.66
N VAL A 77 11.53 10.40 -4.66
CA VAL A 77 11.78 10.92 -6.01
C VAL A 77 11.76 12.44 -6.02
N ALA A 78 10.79 13.06 -5.33
CA ALA A 78 10.73 14.51 -5.19
C ALA A 78 11.96 15.06 -4.45
N GLU A 79 12.40 14.41 -3.36
CA GLU A 79 13.57 14.80 -2.58
C GLU A 79 14.86 14.68 -3.40
N GLY A 80 15.02 13.61 -4.18
CA GLY A 80 16.16 13.45 -5.09
C GLY A 80 16.25 14.58 -6.11
N ALA A 81 15.12 14.93 -6.75
CA ALA A 81 15.07 16.03 -7.70
C ALA A 81 15.34 17.40 -7.03
N MET A 82 14.80 17.63 -5.83
CA MET A 82 15.06 18.86 -5.07
C MET A 82 16.52 19.00 -4.62
N ASN A 83 17.21 17.90 -4.35
CA ASN A 83 18.64 17.92 -4.05
C ASN A 83 19.47 18.39 -5.26
N GLU A 84 19.13 17.94 -6.48
CA GLU A 84 19.79 18.43 -7.70
C GLU A 84 19.52 19.93 -7.94
N VAL A 85 18.28 20.38 -7.73
CA VAL A 85 17.94 21.82 -7.78
C VAL A 85 18.76 22.61 -6.76
N SER A 86 18.90 22.11 -5.53
CA SER A 86 19.72 22.74 -4.49
C SER A 86 21.20 22.86 -4.90
N ASN A 87 21.78 21.81 -5.48
CA ASN A 87 23.17 21.82 -5.95
C ASN A 87 23.37 22.87 -7.06
N MET A 88 22.43 22.97 -8.00
CA MET A 88 22.48 23.98 -9.06
C MET A 88 22.33 25.40 -8.50
N LEU A 89 21.44 25.63 -7.52
CA LEU A 89 21.30 26.94 -6.88
C LEU A 89 22.57 27.37 -6.14
N ILE A 90 23.28 26.42 -5.50
CA ILE A 90 24.59 26.69 -4.89
C ILE A 90 25.58 27.11 -5.98
N ARG A 91 25.65 26.38 -7.10
CA ARG A 91 26.50 26.74 -8.24
C ARG A 91 26.17 28.11 -8.82
N MET A 92 24.89 28.41 -8.99
CA MET A 92 24.42 29.73 -9.45
C MET A 92 24.85 30.85 -8.51
N LYS A 93 24.84 30.61 -7.19
CA LYS A 93 25.37 31.54 -6.20
C LYS A 93 26.88 31.73 -6.34
N GLU A 94 27.65 30.67 -6.57
CA GLU A 94 29.10 30.78 -6.82
C GLU A 94 29.39 31.63 -8.06
N LEU A 95 28.65 31.42 -9.16
CA LEU A 95 28.80 32.21 -10.39
C LEU A 95 28.47 33.69 -10.15
N ALA A 96 27.43 33.97 -9.36
CA ALA A 96 27.05 35.34 -9.00
C ALA A 96 28.14 36.06 -8.18
N GLU A 97 28.72 35.38 -7.18
CA GLU A 97 29.84 35.93 -6.38
C GLU A 97 31.10 36.13 -7.23
N GLN A 98 31.39 35.20 -8.14
CA GLN A 98 32.50 35.35 -9.10
C GLN A 98 32.29 36.57 -9.99
N ALA A 99 31.10 36.73 -10.57
CA ALA A 99 30.76 37.86 -11.44
C ALA A 99 30.76 39.21 -10.70
N ALA A 100 30.49 39.22 -9.38
CA ALA A 100 30.55 40.42 -8.55
C ALA A 100 31.98 40.94 -8.32
N THR A 101 33.00 40.10 -8.55
CA THR A 101 34.40 40.49 -8.35
C THR A 101 34.85 41.49 -9.44
N GLY A 102 35.54 42.55 -9.01
CA GLY A 102 35.99 43.64 -9.89
C GLY A 102 37.16 43.30 -10.83
N THR A 103 37.77 42.12 -10.70
CA THR A 103 38.89 41.67 -11.52
C THR A 103 38.44 40.95 -12.80
N ILE A 104 37.16 40.62 -12.93
CA ILE A 104 36.61 39.91 -14.09
C ILE A 104 36.15 40.91 -15.15
N GLY A 105 36.63 40.74 -16.38
CA GLY A 105 36.27 41.55 -17.54
C GLY A 105 34.84 41.32 -18.03
N THR A 106 34.39 42.13 -18.98
CA THR A 106 33.01 42.07 -19.51
C THR A 106 32.74 40.81 -20.32
N VAL A 107 33.75 40.27 -21.02
CA VAL A 107 33.64 39.05 -21.82
C VAL A 107 33.48 37.84 -20.90
N GLU A 108 34.31 37.75 -19.86
CA GLU A 108 34.26 36.65 -18.88
C GLU A 108 32.94 36.66 -18.09
N ARG A 109 32.44 37.84 -17.71
CA ARG A 109 31.09 37.98 -17.12
C ARG A 109 30.00 37.46 -18.06
N GLY A 110 30.15 37.63 -19.38
CA GLY A 110 29.24 37.07 -20.37
C GLY A 110 29.21 35.54 -20.38
N TYR A 111 30.37 34.88 -20.19
CA TYR A 111 30.42 33.42 -20.08
C TYR A 111 29.80 32.91 -18.76
N LEU A 112 30.01 33.62 -17.65
CA LEU A 112 29.39 33.27 -16.37
C LEU A 112 27.86 33.42 -16.41
N ASP A 113 27.34 34.46 -17.06
CA ASP A 113 25.90 34.64 -17.27
C ASP A 113 25.31 33.53 -18.15
N LEU A 114 26.02 33.12 -19.21
CA LEU A 114 25.62 31.98 -20.05
C LEU A 114 25.47 30.69 -19.24
N GLU A 115 26.42 30.36 -18.36
CA GLU A 115 26.32 29.21 -17.46
C GLU A 115 25.15 29.37 -16.47
N TYR A 116 24.96 30.57 -15.93
CA TYR A 116 23.86 30.87 -15.02
C TYR A 116 22.48 30.68 -15.67
N GLN A 117 22.29 31.15 -16.90
CA GLN A 117 21.03 30.96 -17.64
C GLN A 117 20.79 29.48 -17.97
N GLN A 118 21.83 28.72 -18.33
CA GLN A 118 21.70 27.28 -18.57
C GLN A 118 21.28 26.52 -17.30
N LEU A 119 21.86 26.87 -16.14
CA LEU A 119 21.46 26.28 -14.86
C LEU A 119 20.01 26.63 -14.50
N ARG A 120 19.57 27.85 -14.81
CA ARG A 120 18.17 28.24 -14.63
C ARG A 120 17.23 27.40 -15.52
N GLU A 121 17.54 27.28 -16.81
CA GLU A 121 16.75 26.46 -17.74
C GLU A 121 16.72 24.98 -17.30
N GLU A 122 17.83 24.50 -16.74
CA GLU A 122 17.93 23.15 -16.17
C GLU A 122 17.01 22.97 -14.96
N ILE A 123 16.98 23.94 -14.03
CA ILE A 123 16.05 23.92 -12.88
C ILE A 123 14.59 23.88 -13.35
N ASP A 124 14.23 24.74 -14.31
CA ASP A 124 12.87 24.75 -14.89
C ASP A 124 12.56 23.39 -15.53
N ARG A 125 13.52 22.80 -16.25
CA ARG A 125 13.36 21.46 -16.85
C ARG A 125 13.18 20.35 -15.81
N ILE A 126 13.91 20.38 -14.69
CA ILE A 126 13.73 19.40 -13.61
C ILE A 126 12.34 19.55 -12.99
N SER A 127 11.91 20.80 -12.75
CA SER A 127 10.58 21.09 -12.23
C SER A 127 9.48 20.54 -13.13
N ASP A 128 9.62 20.69 -14.45
CA ASP A 128 8.61 20.28 -15.45
C ASP A 128 8.65 18.80 -15.81
N ASN A 129 9.78 18.10 -15.64
CA ASN A 129 9.91 16.69 -16.01
C ASN A 129 9.90 15.70 -14.84
N THR A 130 10.01 16.18 -13.59
CA THR A 130 10.00 15.30 -12.41
C THR A 130 8.60 14.76 -12.17
N LYS A 131 8.41 13.50 -12.54
CA LYS A 131 7.13 12.80 -12.42
C LYS A 131 7.26 11.45 -11.74
N PHE A 132 6.22 11.06 -11.01
CA PHE A 132 6.05 9.72 -10.47
C PHE A 132 4.71 9.16 -10.95
N ASN A 133 4.72 8.03 -11.65
CA ASN A 133 3.52 7.43 -12.26
C ASN A 133 2.65 8.47 -13.00
N ASP A 134 3.30 9.28 -13.85
CA ASP A 134 2.69 10.36 -14.64
C ASP A 134 2.07 11.52 -13.84
N THR A 135 2.28 11.57 -12.53
CA THR A 135 1.93 12.72 -11.69
C THR A 135 3.12 13.65 -11.54
N GLN A 136 2.92 14.93 -11.84
CA GLN A 136 3.94 15.98 -11.68
C GLN A 136 4.20 16.24 -10.20
N LEU A 137 5.47 16.34 -9.79
CA LEU A 137 5.81 16.46 -8.37
C LEU A 137 6.20 17.87 -7.91
N LEU A 138 6.78 18.68 -8.80
CA LEU A 138 7.48 19.92 -8.43
C LEU A 138 6.85 21.20 -8.99
N ASP A 139 5.72 21.11 -9.68
CA ASP A 139 5.02 22.26 -10.29
C ASP A 139 4.15 23.06 -9.30
N GLY A 140 4.10 22.64 -8.03
CA GLY A 140 3.29 23.25 -6.97
C GLY A 140 1.78 22.94 -7.06
N SER A 141 1.34 22.14 -8.04
CA SER A 141 -0.06 21.72 -8.18
C SER A 141 -0.39 20.43 -7.43
N LEU A 142 0.64 19.75 -6.92
CA LEU A 142 0.54 18.46 -6.26
C LEU A 142 -0.41 18.48 -5.06
N SER A 143 -1.56 17.82 -5.20
CA SER A 143 -2.49 17.51 -4.13
C SER A 143 -2.84 16.02 -4.21
N ILE A 144 -2.24 15.21 -3.33
CA ILE A 144 -2.46 13.76 -3.27
C ILE A 144 -2.87 13.38 -1.85
N ASP A 145 -4.00 12.71 -1.73
CA ASP A 145 -4.42 12.04 -0.51
C ASP A 145 -4.00 10.57 -0.54
N ILE A 146 -3.19 10.15 0.45
CA ILE A 146 -2.75 8.77 0.58
C ILE A 146 -3.63 8.05 1.60
N GLN A 147 -4.50 7.14 1.13
CA GLN A 147 -5.35 6.34 2.00
C GLN A 147 -4.53 5.29 2.77
N ILE A 148 -4.36 5.50 4.07
CA ILE A 148 -3.61 4.61 4.99
C ILE A 148 -4.48 3.95 6.08
N GLY A 149 -5.80 4.02 5.95
CA GLY A 149 -6.75 3.39 6.87
C GLY A 149 -7.71 4.38 7.50
#